data_AF-A0A8J8EZ48-F1
#
_entry.id   AF-A0A8J8EZ48-F1
#
_cell.length_a   1.000
_cell.length_b   1.000
_cell.length_c   1.000
_cell.angle_alpha   90.00
_cell.angle_beta   90.00
_cell.angle_gamma   90.00
#
_symmetry.space_group_name_H-M   'P 1'
#
loop_
_entity.id
_entity.type
_entity.pdbx_description
1 polymer ?
#
loop_
_entity_poly.entity_id
_entity_poly.type
_entity_poly.pdbx_seq_one_letter_code
_entity_poly.pdbx_strand_id
1 'polypeptide(L)'
;MASRLIKLTSLILAAFLVSVTLDVAFNNGEFSHKCLPHPFLERFEGVGEKVGEKLWKLVGVDPIRDELEKHLNSKEELSAVAPLAAQLKGENILESAWNVVSWEDEHMTYDGTRIDPLMKSIPQILKDGKGICGDYTLLTLALLLEMNYSPLYVLAITFNDSDTGHLTAVVEHDGKFYVVDQHPPLMDLASYYRHWAIYRVEYSNESPQHIQKAVLYKVFREGNSVKVEEIRSLSVEDFLSEDYNMTQVDIQRFSSDLLHAFSSEYVIPVDGRLEGAGERDGLPYSAVGIFVLKLPGYADYYLPETERELVDEVLRSVQDNGKLEEALQHSTGIWLSVSIDGNDIKITLYLGR
;
A
#
# COMPACT_ATOMS: atom_id res chain seq x y z
N MET A 1 -40.13 36.24 33.53
CA MET A 1 -40.07 34.76 33.53
C MET A 1 -39.82 34.18 32.14
N ALA A 2 -40.52 34.62 31.09
CA ALA A 2 -40.34 34.11 29.71
C ALA A 2 -38.89 34.14 29.19
N SER A 3 -38.12 35.21 29.45
CA SER A 3 -36.72 35.33 29.00
C SER A 3 -35.76 34.30 29.63
N ARG A 4 -35.98 33.90 30.90
CA ARG A 4 -35.15 32.88 31.56
C ARG A 4 -35.50 31.47 31.07
N LEU A 5 -36.78 31.23 30.78
CA LEU A 5 -37.24 29.96 30.24
C LEU A 5 -36.68 29.72 28.84
N ILE A 6 -36.68 30.75 27.98
CA ILE A 6 -36.11 30.69 26.62
C ILE A 6 -34.60 30.44 26.67
N LYS A 7 -33.87 31.10 27.56
CA LYS A 7 -32.42 30.86 27.72
C LYS A 7 -32.12 29.43 28.17
N LEU A 8 -32.92 28.91 29.10
CA LEU A 8 -32.76 27.55 29.61
C LEU A 8 -33.06 26.51 28.52
N THR A 9 -34.13 26.69 27.75
CA THR A 9 -34.45 25.79 26.63
C THR A 9 -33.40 25.85 25.53
N SER A 10 -32.86 27.02 25.19
CA SER A 10 -31.75 27.12 24.23
C SER A 10 -30.47 26.42 24.72
N LEU A 11 -30.16 26.49 26.02
CA LEU A 11 -29.00 25.81 26.61
C LEU A 11 -29.16 24.29 26.59
N ILE A 12 -30.36 23.80 26.91
CA ILE A 12 -30.69 22.37 26.83
C ILE A 12 -30.63 21.89 25.39
N LEU A 13 -31.15 22.67 24.43
CA LEU A 13 -31.09 22.32 23.01
C LEU A 13 -29.64 22.27 22.51
N ALA A 14 -28.80 23.23 22.92
CA ALA A 14 -27.39 23.26 22.55
C ALA A 14 -26.62 22.08 23.17
N ALA A 15 -26.83 21.78 24.45
CA ALA A 15 -26.21 20.64 25.11
C ALA A 15 -26.64 19.31 24.48
N PHE A 16 -27.92 19.20 24.13
CA PHE A 16 -28.45 18.05 23.42
C PHE A 16 -27.84 17.92 22.02
N LEU A 17 -27.75 19.01 21.25
CA LEU A 17 -27.10 19.00 19.94
C LEU A 17 -25.64 18.54 20.05
N VAL A 18 -24.90 19.05 21.04
CA VAL A 18 -23.51 18.64 21.32
C VAL A 18 -23.45 17.16 21.68
N SER A 19 -24.31 16.64 22.56
CA SER A 19 -24.32 15.21 22.89
C SER A 19 -24.63 14.32 21.70
N VAL A 20 -25.60 14.68 20.87
CA VAL A 20 -25.92 13.92 19.63
C VAL A 20 -24.75 13.97 18.65
N THR A 21 -24.13 15.13 18.50
CA THR A 21 -22.95 15.28 17.63
C THR A 21 -21.77 14.46 18.14
N LEU A 22 -21.51 14.44 19.45
CA LEU A 22 -20.44 13.65 20.05
C LEU A 22 -20.73 12.16 19.94
N ASP A 23 -21.96 11.72 20.14
CA ASP A 23 -22.33 10.31 20.00
C ASP A 23 -22.26 9.84 18.54
N VAL A 24 -22.67 10.66 17.59
CA VAL A 24 -22.46 10.39 16.16
C VAL A 24 -20.97 10.31 15.83
N ALA A 25 -20.16 11.25 16.34
CA ALA A 25 -18.74 11.33 16.02
C ALA A 25 -17.87 10.24 16.69
N PHE A 26 -18.21 9.82 17.91
CA PHE A 26 -17.37 8.92 18.72
C PHE A 26 -17.98 7.54 18.96
N ASN A 27 -19.23 7.31 18.57
CA ASN A 27 -19.95 6.08 18.86
C ASN A 27 -20.93 5.69 17.74
N ASN A 28 -20.72 6.17 16.50
CA ASN A 28 -21.60 5.93 15.35
C ASN A 28 -23.09 6.17 15.62
N GLY A 29 -23.39 7.09 16.54
CA GLY A 29 -24.75 7.41 16.91
C GLY A 29 -25.46 6.29 17.68
N GLU A 30 -24.77 5.28 18.23
CA GLU A 30 -25.42 4.10 18.85
C GLU A 30 -26.39 4.51 19.98
N PHE A 31 -26.05 5.53 20.76
CA PHE A 31 -26.94 6.06 21.79
C PHE A 31 -28.08 6.89 21.17
N SER A 32 -27.79 7.68 20.15
CA SER A 32 -28.74 8.52 19.42
C SER A 32 -29.75 7.68 18.64
N HIS A 33 -29.35 6.54 18.08
CA HIS A 33 -30.21 5.54 17.44
C HIS A 33 -31.16 4.89 18.45
N LYS A 34 -30.73 4.72 19.70
CA LYS A 34 -31.58 4.19 20.79
C LYS A 34 -32.54 5.25 21.35
N CYS A 35 -32.17 6.52 21.31
CA CYS A 35 -32.89 7.60 22.00
C CYS A 35 -33.69 8.54 21.08
N LEU A 36 -33.42 8.57 19.77
CA LEU A 36 -34.01 9.53 18.83
C LEU A 36 -34.87 8.84 17.75
N PRO A 37 -35.95 9.48 17.29
CA PRO A 37 -36.73 9.00 16.15
C PRO A 37 -35.92 9.01 14.85
N HIS A 38 -36.06 7.96 14.03
CA HIS A 38 -35.38 7.79 12.73
C HIS A 38 -35.38 9.03 11.81
N PRO A 39 -36.50 9.79 11.65
CA PRO A 39 -36.54 10.96 10.76
C PRO A 39 -35.67 12.13 11.24
N PHE A 40 -35.25 12.13 12.51
CA PHE A 40 -34.35 13.13 13.06
C PHE A 40 -32.90 12.79 12.73
N LEU A 41 -32.54 11.51 12.66
CA LEU A 41 -31.17 11.02 12.42
C LEU A 41 -30.74 11.22 10.95
N GLU A 42 -31.67 11.04 10.00
CA GLU A 42 -31.46 11.35 8.57
C GLU A 42 -31.03 12.81 8.31
N ARG A 43 -31.32 13.73 9.24
CA ARG A 43 -30.88 15.15 9.14
C ARG A 43 -29.44 15.37 9.59
N PHE A 44 -28.82 14.39 10.23
CA PHE A 44 -27.43 14.43 10.71
C PHE A 44 -26.50 13.49 9.94
N GLU A 45 -27.03 12.63 9.06
CA GLU A 45 -26.24 11.91 8.06
C GLU A 45 -25.45 12.93 7.21
N GLY A 46 -24.12 12.78 7.15
CA GLY A 46 -23.20 13.72 6.50
C GLY A 46 -22.80 14.95 7.33
N VAL A 47 -23.43 15.20 8.49
CA VAL A 47 -22.97 16.23 9.44
C VAL A 47 -21.77 15.71 10.25
N GLY A 48 -21.73 14.41 10.54
CA GLY A 48 -20.67 13.74 11.30
C GLY A 48 -19.26 13.95 10.73
N GLU A 49 -19.07 13.97 9.41
CA GLU A 49 -17.73 14.12 8.80
C GLU A 49 -17.26 15.58 8.78
N LYS A 50 -18.10 16.51 8.32
CA LYS A 50 -17.75 17.95 8.32
C LYS A 50 -17.59 18.53 9.72
N VAL A 51 -18.31 17.97 10.68
CA VAL A 51 -18.22 18.36 12.07
C VAL A 51 -17.13 17.56 12.80
N GLY A 52 -16.89 16.30 12.44
CA GLY A 52 -15.77 15.49 12.90
C GLY A 52 -14.43 16.15 12.58
N GLU A 53 -14.23 16.57 11.32
CA GLU A 53 -13.01 17.24 10.85
C GLU A 53 -12.82 18.68 11.43
N LYS A 54 -13.81 19.22 12.13
CA LYS A 54 -13.67 20.46 12.92
C LYS A 54 -13.61 20.20 14.41
N LEU A 55 -14.32 19.20 14.91
CA LEU A 55 -14.41 18.83 16.31
C LEU A 55 -13.10 18.28 16.81
N TRP A 56 -12.48 17.32 16.12
CA TRP A 56 -11.20 16.72 16.52
C TRP A 56 -10.08 17.76 16.76
N LYS A 57 -9.94 18.76 15.88
CA LYS A 57 -9.09 19.96 16.06
C LYS A 57 -9.53 20.88 17.22
N LEU A 58 -10.81 20.88 17.56
CA LEU A 58 -11.40 21.66 18.66
C LEU A 58 -11.29 20.95 20.03
N VAL A 59 -11.34 19.61 20.08
CA VAL A 59 -11.19 18.78 21.30
C VAL A 59 -9.78 18.22 21.47
N GLY A 60 -8.88 18.37 20.50
CA GLY A 60 -7.48 17.92 20.55
C GLY A 60 -7.26 16.42 20.35
N VAL A 61 -8.28 15.71 19.87
CA VAL A 61 -8.26 14.25 19.61
C VAL A 61 -7.90 14.07 18.14
N ASP A 62 -6.94 13.22 17.81
CA ASP A 62 -6.66 12.82 16.43
C ASP A 62 -6.77 11.29 16.38
N PRO A 63 -7.84 10.74 15.76
CA PRO A 63 -8.12 9.32 15.86
C PRO A 63 -7.04 8.45 15.21
N ILE A 64 -6.33 8.96 14.19
CA ILE A 64 -5.23 8.23 13.55
C ILE A 64 -4.04 8.20 14.50
N ARG A 65 -3.65 9.36 15.01
CA ARG A 65 -2.54 9.49 15.97
C ARG A 65 -2.80 8.65 17.22
N ASP A 66 -3.98 8.78 17.81
CA ASP A 66 -4.32 8.21 19.10
C ASP A 66 -4.44 6.67 19.00
N GLU A 67 -5.00 6.13 17.92
CA GLU A 67 -5.03 4.67 17.68
C GLU A 67 -3.62 4.11 17.39
N LEU A 68 -2.82 4.78 16.54
CA LEU A 68 -1.44 4.37 16.28
C LEU A 68 -0.61 4.36 17.57
N GLU A 69 -0.63 5.43 18.36
CA GLU A 69 0.11 5.47 19.63
C GLU A 69 -0.38 4.40 20.61
N LYS A 70 -1.69 4.18 20.71
CA LYS A 70 -2.27 3.13 21.56
C LYS A 70 -1.74 1.74 21.21
N HIS A 71 -1.78 1.37 19.93
CA HIS A 71 -1.34 0.06 19.47
C HIS A 71 0.18 -0.09 19.49
N LEU A 72 0.92 0.89 18.97
CA LEU A 72 2.39 0.83 18.84
C LEU A 72 3.14 1.02 20.17
N ASN A 73 2.50 1.51 21.23
CA ASN A 73 3.07 1.49 22.59
C ASN A 73 2.70 0.23 23.39
N SER A 74 1.84 -0.65 22.84
CA SER A 74 1.48 -1.89 23.51
C SER A 74 2.58 -2.94 23.37
N LYS A 75 3.18 -3.33 24.50
CA LYS A 75 4.18 -4.40 24.53
C LYS A 75 3.64 -5.73 24.02
N GLU A 76 2.37 -6.02 24.31
CA GLU A 76 1.72 -7.25 23.86
C GLU A 76 1.63 -7.29 22.34
N GLU A 77 1.28 -6.16 21.71
CA GLU A 77 1.14 -6.07 20.27
C GLU A 77 2.49 -6.14 19.55
N LEU A 78 3.50 -5.40 19.99
CA LEU A 78 4.84 -5.47 19.42
C LEU A 78 5.48 -6.85 19.61
N SER A 79 5.27 -7.49 20.77
CA SER A 79 5.77 -8.85 21.00
C SER A 79 5.12 -9.89 20.08
N ALA A 80 3.89 -9.64 19.61
CA ALA A 80 3.18 -10.54 18.71
C ALA A 80 3.79 -10.57 17.30
N VAL A 81 4.36 -9.45 16.84
CA VAL A 81 5.01 -9.35 15.51
C VAL A 81 6.51 -9.61 15.54
N ALA A 82 7.16 -9.64 16.70
CA ALA A 82 8.62 -9.79 16.80
C ALA A 82 9.20 -11.02 16.04
N PRO A 83 8.60 -12.23 16.07
CA PRO A 83 9.10 -13.36 15.29
C PRO A 83 9.01 -13.14 13.78
N LEU A 84 7.89 -12.56 13.32
CA LEU A 84 7.67 -12.26 11.92
C LEU A 84 8.59 -11.12 11.44
N ALA A 85 8.77 -10.08 12.25
CA ALA A 85 9.71 -9.00 11.99
C ALA A 85 11.15 -9.52 11.84
N ALA A 86 11.57 -10.49 12.65
CA ALA A 86 12.90 -11.10 12.52
C ALA A 86 13.05 -11.90 11.21
N GLN A 87 11.98 -12.54 10.73
CA GLN A 87 11.97 -13.28 9.47
C GLN A 87 11.99 -12.35 8.25
N LEU A 88 11.22 -11.26 8.28
CA LEU A 88 11.05 -10.35 7.14
C LEU A 88 12.14 -9.26 7.05
N LYS A 89 13.04 -9.18 8.03
CA LYS A 89 14.08 -8.15 8.06
C LYS A 89 15.11 -8.35 6.93
N GLY A 90 15.14 -7.41 5.99
CA GLY A 90 16.17 -7.31 4.96
C GLY A 90 17.43 -6.56 5.43
N GLU A 91 18.35 -6.32 4.50
CA GLU A 91 19.60 -5.59 4.72
C GLU A 91 19.35 -4.10 4.98
N ASN A 92 18.28 -3.55 4.42
CA ASN A 92 17.90 -2.14 4.54
C ASN A 92 16.37 -1.97 4.62
N ILE A 93 15.92 -0.72 4.81
CA ILE A 93 14.49 -0.41 5.00
C ILE A 93 13.64 -0.71 3.76
N LEU A 94 14.16 -0.56 2.55
CA LEU A 94 13.43 -0.84 1.31
C LEU A 94 13.21 -2.34 1.14
N GLU A 95 14.26 -3.15 1.30
CA GLU A 95 14.14 -4.62 1.25
C GLU A 95 13.22 -5.13 2.37
N SER A 96 13.32 -4.58 3.58
CA SER A 96 12.39 -4.88 4.68
C SER A 96 10.94 -4.50 4.35
N ALA A 97 10.71 -3.31 3.79
CA ALA A 97 9.38 -2.87 3.41
C ALA A 97 8.80 -3.73 2.28
N TRP A 98 9.62 -4.13 1.31
CA TRP A 98 9.24 -5.05 0.24
C TRP A 98 8.84 -6.42 0.81
N ASN A 99 9.66 -7.00 1.69
CA ASN A 99 9.35 -8.26 2.35
C ASN A 99 8.04 -8.19 3.15
N VAL A 100 7.77 -7.06 3.81
CA VAL A 100 6.51 -6.84 4.52
C VAL A 100 5.34 -6.82 3.55
N VAL A 101 5.38 -6.01 2.48
CA VAL A 101 4.25 -5.90 1.55
C VAL A 101 4.03 -7.18 0.75
N SER A 102 5.08 -7.91 0.36
CA SER A 102 4.94 -9.25 -0.24
C SER A 102 4.32 -10.25 0.73
N TRP A 103 4.70 -10.22 2.02
CA TRP A 103 4.07 -11.08 3.02
C TRP A 103 2.60 -10.73 3.21
N GLU A 104 2.26 -9.45 3.27
CA GLU A 104 0.87 -8.98 3.38
C GLU A 104 0.03 -9.43 2.18
N ASP A 105 0.53 -9.29 0.95
CA ASP A 105 -0.13 -9.75 -0.27
C ASP A 105 -0.46 -11.26 -0.24
N GLU A 106 0.49 -12.07 0.23
CA GLU A 106 0.33 -13.53 0.29
C GLU A 106 -0.57 -14.02 1.44
N HIS A 107 -0.62 -13.28 2.56
CA HIS A 107 -1.20 -13.77 3.81
C HIS A 107 -2.44 -13.00 4.28
N MET A 108 -2.75 -11.87 3.66
CA MET A 108 -3.86 -11.02 4.04
C MET A 108 -4.83 -10.78 2.89
N THR A 109 -6.10 -10.57 3.23
CA THR A 109 -7.14 -10.23 2.28
C THR A 109 -7.87 -8.95 2.70
N TYR A 110 -8.28 -8.13 1.74
CA TYR A 110 -8.97 -6.88 2.05
C TYR A 110 -10.41 -7.10 2.51
N ASP A 111 -10.83 -6.45 3.60
CA ASP A 111 -12.19 -6.49 4.14
C ASP A 111 -13.01 -5.27 3.72
N GLY A 112 -13.42 -5.23 2.44
CA GLY A 112 -14.24 -4.13 1.92
C GLY A 112 -15.61 -3.95 2.59
N THR A 113 -16.02 -4.86 3.48
CA THR A 113 -17.30 -4.77 4.22
C THR A 113 -17.15 -4.20 5.64
N ARG A 114 -15.91 -4.07 6.14
CA ARG A 114 -15.65 -3.60 7.50
C ARG A 114 -15.62 -2.07 7.53
N ILE A 115 -16.33 -1.49 8.50
CA ILE A 115 -16.40 -0.04 8.71
C ILE A 115 -15.70 0.38 10.02
N ASP A 116 -15.69 -0.48 11.04
CA ASP A 116 -15.15 -0.20 12.38
C ASP A 116 -14.56 -1.50 12.97
N PRO A 117 -13.50 -1.44 13.81
CA PRO A 117 -12.71 -0.25 14.17
C PRO A 117 -11.81 0.24 13.05
N LEU A 118 -11.22 1.44 13.20
CA LEU A 118 -10.19 1.94 12.28
C LEU A 118 -9.01 0.94 12.20
N MET A 119 -8.63 0.39 13.34
CA MET A 119 -7.56 -0.60 13.49
C MET A 119 -8.00 -1.70 14.46
N LYS A 120 -7.80 -2.96 14.09
CA LYS A 120 -7.83 -4.09 15.03
C LYS A 120 -6.51 -4.15 15.80
N SER A 121 -6.51 -4.87 16.92
CA SER A 121 -5.24 -5.23 17.57
C SER A 121 -4.41 -6.14 16.65
N ILE A 122 -3.09 -5.98 16.69
CA ILE A 122 -2.14 -6.74 15.87
C ILE A 122 -2.33 -8.27 15.98
N PRO A 123 -2.49 -8.87 17.18
CA PRO A 123 -2.76 -10.31 17.28
C PRO A 123 -4.04 -10.76 16.55
N GLN A 124 -5.05 -9.89 16.50
CA GLN A 124 -6.30 -10.19 15.79
C GLN A 124 -6.11 -10.05 14.28
N ILE A 125 -5.34 -9.06 13.80
CA ILE A 125 -4.97 -8.92 12.39
C ILE A 125 -4.28 -10.19 11.89
N LEU A 126 -3.23 -10.63 12.59
CA LEU A 126 -2.45 -11.82 12.25
C LEU A 126 -3.29 -13.10 12.27
N LYS A 127 -4.23 -13.20 13.21
CA LYS A 127 -5.12 -14.36 13.33
C LYS A 127 -6.15 -14.43 12.20
N ASP A 128 -6.72 -13.28 11.83
CA ASP A 128 -7.79 -13.22 10.82
C ASP A 128 -7.24 -13.38 9.40
N GLY A 129 -6.02 -12.93 9.13
CA GLY A 129 -5.49 -12.84 7.76
C GLY A 129 -6.36 -11.93 6.88
N LYS A 130 -7.03 -10.94 7.49
CA LYS A 130 -8.01 -10.10 6.82
C LYS A 130 -8.21 -8.75 7.53
N GLY A 131 -8.16 -7.66 6.78
CA GLY A 131 -8.26 -6.30 7.33
C GLY A 131 -8.56 -5.21 6.30
N ILE A 132 -8.68 -3.96 6.74
CA ILE A 132 -8.77 -2.77 5.87
C ILE A 132 -7.46 -1.99 5.92
N CYS A 133 -7.34 -0.92 5.12
CA CYS A 133 -6.13 -0.08 5.00
C CYS A 133 -5.49 0.33 6.34
N GLY A 134 -6.30 0.62 7.37
CA GLY A 134 -5.81 0.90 8.73
C GLY A 134 -5.10 -0.27 9.42
N ASP A 135 -5.58 -1.50 9.22
CA ASP A 135 -4.94 -2.70 9.78
C ASP A 135 -3.60 -2.99 9.10
N TYR A 136 -3.54 -2.89 7.77
CA TYR A 136 -2.29 -3.05 7.01
C TYR A 136 -1.27 -2.00 7.43
N THR A 137 -1.68 -0.73 7.49
CA THR A 137 -0.82 0.36 7.97
C THR A 137 -0.27 0.07 9.37
N LEU A 138 -1.12 -0.33 10.31
CA LEU A 138 -0.70 -0.63 11.68
C LEU A 138 0.28 -1.81 11.72
N LEU A 139 -0.01 -2.89 11.00
CA LEU A 139 0.83 -4.08 10.96
C LEU A 139 2.20 -3.77 10.35
N THR A 140 2.23 -3.11 9.19
CA THR A 140 3.47 -2.68 8.52
C THR A 140 4.33 -1.82 9.47
N LEU A 141 3.75 -0.80 10.11
CA LEU A 141 4.49 0.06 11.05
C LEU A 141 5.05 -0.74 12.23
N ALA A 142 4.28 -1.65 12.80
CA ALA A 142 4.72 -2.46 13.93
C ALA A 142 5.87 -3.39 13.55
N LEU A 143 5.79 -4.04 12.39
CA LEU A 143 6.86 -4.89 11.85
C LEU A 143 8.15 -4.09 11.66
N LEU A 144 8.07 -2.94 10.97
CA LEU A 144 9.24 -2.10 10.70
C LEU A 144 9.83 -1.49 11.98
N LEU A 145 9.00 -1.08 12.94
CA LEU A 145 9.48 -0.59 14.25
C LEU A 145 10.20 -1.70 15.03
N GLU A 146 9.71 -2.94 15.00
CA GLU A 146 10.38 -4.08 15.66
C GLU A 146 11.67 -4.49 14.94
N MET A 147 11.78 -4.22 13.64
CA MET A 147 13.06 -4.32 12.91
C MET A 147 14.06 -3.21 13.28
N ASN A 148 13.67 -2.26 14.15
CA ASN A 148 14.40 -1.06 14.57
C ASN A 148 14.50 0.04 13.51
N TYR A 149 13.54 0.13 12.58
CA TYR A 149 13.42 1.30 11.72
C TYR A 149 12.65 2.41 12.41
N SER A 150 13.26 3.60 12.45
CA SER A 150 12.65 4.82 12.96
C SER A 150 13.45 6.03 12.47
N PRO A 151 12.82 7.11 11.98
CA PRO A 151 11.37 7.30 11.85
C PRO A 151 10.73 6.48 10.73
N LEU A 152 9.41 6.32 10.83
CA LEU A 152 8.50 5.84 9.78
C LEU A 152 7.41 6.89 9.54
N TYR A 153 6.61 6.72 8.50
CA TYR A 153 5.61 7.70 8.11
C TYR A 153 4.27 7.04 7.74
N VAL A 154 3.21 7.84 7.74
CA VAL A 154 1.85 7.42 7.35
C VAL A 154 1.22 8.51 6.50
N LEU A 155 0.55 8.10 5.43
CA LEU A 155 -0.30 8.99 4.63
C LEU A 155 -1.77 8.70 4.92
N ALA A 156 -2.47 9.72 5.42
CA ALA A 156 -3.93 9.73 5.50
C ALA A 156 -4.50 10.52 4.31
N ILE A 157 -5.04 9.80 3.34
CA ILE A 157 -5.42 10.30 2.03
C ILE A 157 -6.92 10.55 1.96
N THR A 158 -7.28 11.68 1.35
CA THR A 158 -8.66 11.98 0.95
C THR A 158 -8.73 12.17 -0.55
N PHE A 159 -9.79 11.68 -1.18
CA PHE A 159 -9.99 11.74 -2.62
C PHE A 159 -11.02 12.80 -3.00
N ASN A 160 -10.97 13.28 -4.25
CA ASN A 160 -12.01 14.14 -4.81
C ASN A 160 -13.28 13.36 -5.17
N ASP A 161 -13.13 12.07 -5.51
CA ASP A 161 -14.18 11.24 -6.14
C ASP A 161 -14.80 10.21 -5.18
N SER A 162 -14.41 10.21 -3.91
CA SER A 162 -14.84 9.24 -2.90
C SER A 162 -14.89 9.88 -1.52
N ASP A 163 -15.95 9.61 -0.76
CA ASP A 163 -16.05 10.01 0.66
C ASP A 163 -15.24 9.07 1.57
N THR A 164 -14.87 7.88 1.08
CA THR A 164 -13.96 6.96 1.78
C THR A 164 -12.51 7.32 1.49
N GLY A 165 -11.76 7.68 2.53
CA GLY A 165 -10.31 7.93 2.46
C GLY A 165 -9.47 6.65 2.41
N HIS A 166 -8.14 6.81 2.44
CA HIS A 166 -7.19 5.70 2.50
C HIS A 166 -6.09 5.98 3.52
N LEU A 167 -5.56 4.93 4.15
CA LEU A 167 -4.45 5.03 5.09
C LEU A 167 -3.37 4.04 4.66
N THR A 168 -2.14 4.52 4.53
CA THR A 168 -1.02 3.67 4.11
C THR A 168 0.28 4.04 4.83
N ALA A 169 1.14 3.05 5.04
CA ALA A 169 2.46 3.25 5.61
C ALA A 169 3.44 3.78 4.55
N VAL A 170 4.43 4.54 5.00
CA VAL A 170 5.45 5.12 4.14
C VAL A 170 6.81 5.01 4.83
N VAL A 171 7.84 4.67 4.05
CA VAL A 171 9.24 4.69 4.48
C VAL A 171 10.00 5.79 3.77
N GLU A 172 11.01 6.33 4.44
CA GLU A 172 11.94 7.29 3.85
C GLU A 172 13.27 6.58 3.59
N HIS A 173 13.79 6.70 2.36
CA HIS A 173 15.12 6.23 2.00
C HIS A 173 15.80 7.28 1.12
N ASP A 174 17.02 7.68 1.48
CA ASP A 174 17.81 8.70 0.78
C ASP A 174 17.03 10.01 0.48
N GLY A 175 16.16 10.41 1.40
CA GLY A 175 15.37 11.65 1.32
C GLY A 175 14.16 11.58 0.40
N LYS A 176 13.78 10.39 -0.09
CA LYS A 176 12.55 10.14 -0.87
C LYS A 176 11.57 9.29 -0.09
N PHE A 177 10.28 9.43 -0.40
CA PHE A 177 9.23 8.62 0.20
C PHE A 177 8.82 7.44 -0.68
N TYR A 178 8.68 6.28 -0.05
CA TYR A 178 8.22 5.05 -0.69
C TYR A 178 6.98 4.54 0.06
N VAL A 179 5.88 4.42 -0.67
CA VAL A 179 4.59 3.98 -0.16
C VAL A 179 4.56 2.46 -0.09
N VAL A 180 4.14 1.95 1.07
CA VAL A 180 4.04 0.52 1.40
C VAL A 180 2.55 0.21 1.55
N ASP A 181 1.92 -0.31 0.49
CA ASP A 181 0.46 -0.45 0.44
C ASP A 181 0.01 -1.80 -0.13
N GLN A 182 -0.18 -2.78 0.75
CA GLN A 182 -0.89 -4.07 0.55
C GLN A 182 -0.33 -5.03 -0.50
N HIS A 183 0.15 -4.53 -1.64
CA HIS A 183 0.62 -5.31 -2.77
C HIS A 183 1.93 -4.72 -3.30
N PRO A 184 2.93 -5.55 -3.66
CA PRO A 184 4.08 -5.10 -4.43
C PRO A 184 3.66 -4.50 -5.79
N PRO A 185 4.46 -3.58 -6.37
CA PRO A 185 5.74 -3.09 -5.85
C PRO A 185 5.57 -1.94 -4.84
N LEU A 186 6.65 -1.59 -4.15
CA LEU A 186 6.74 -0.27 -3.51
C LEU A 186 6.64 0.84 -4.57
N MET A 187 6.02 1.96 -4.22
CA MET A 187 5.80 3.08 -5.15
C MET A 187 6.37 4.38 -4.58
N ASP A 188 6.99 5.23 -5.40
CA ASP A 188 7.19 6.63 -5.03
C ASP A 188 5.85 7.40 -5.00
N LEU A 189 5.87 8.66 -4.55
CA LEU A 189 4.63 9.44 -4.45
C LEU A 189 3.97 9.65 -5.82
N ALA A 190 4.71 9.96 -6.88
CA ALA A 190 4.08 10.22 -8.19
C ALA A 190 3.46 8.95 -8.78
N SER A 191 4.17 7.82 -8.68
CA SER A 191 3.71 6.49 -9.10
C SER A 191 2.45 6.10 -8.34
N TYR A 192 2.42 6.34 -7.03
CA TYR A 192 1.27 6.08 -6.20
C TYR A 192 0.07 6.96 -6.57
N TYR A 193 0.28 8.25 -6.90
CA TYR A 193 -0.79 9.10 -7.43
C TYR A 193 -1.36 8.53 -8.74
N ARG A 194 -0.50 8.12 -9.69
CA ARG A 194 -0.93 7.53 -10.97
C ARG A 194 -1.66 6.20 -10.77
N HIS A 195 -1.25 5.39 -9.80
CA HIS A 195 -1.95 4.15 -9.43
C HIS A 195 -3.44 4.43 -9.16
N TRP A 196 -3.74 5.38 -8.28
CA TRP A 196 -5.12 5.73 -7.94
C TRP A 196 -5.88 6.45 -9.06
N ALA A 197 -5.21 7.35 -9.79
CA ALA A 197 -5.86 8.20 -10.81
C ALA A 197 -6.08 7.50 -12.16
N ILE A 198 -5.27 6.49 -12.51
CA ILE A 198 -5.23 5.88 -13.85
C ILE A 198 -5.46 4.37 -13.75
N TYR A 199 -4.61 3.68 -12.99
CA TYR A 199 -4.44 2.23 -13.15
C TYR A 199 -5.50 1.37 -12.46
N ARG A 200 -6.18 1.89 -11.43
CA ARG A 200 -7.33 1.21 -10.82
C ARG A 200 -8.45 0.87 -11.83
N VAL A 201 -8.66 1.73 -12.82
CA VAL A 201 -9.63 1.47 -13.90
C VAL A 201 -9.10 0.41 -14.84
N GLU A 202 -7.86 0.59 -15.29
CA GLU A 202 -7.27 -0.20 -16.38
C GLU A 202 -7.08 -1.66 -15.99
N TYR A 203 -6.77 -1.93 -14.71
CA TYR A 203 -6.39 -3.27 -14.25
C TYR A 203 -7.31 -3.88 -13.21
N SER A 204 -8.03 -3.07 -12.42
CA SER A 204 -8.91 -3.56 -11.35
C SER A 204 -10.41 -3.38 -11.65
N ASN A 205 -10.78 -2.75 -12.79
CA ASN A 205 -12.15 -2.35 -13.11
C ASN A 205 -12.81 -1.46 -12.03
N GLU A 206 -12.00 -0.71 -11.28
CA GLU A 206 -12.46 0.20 -10.25
C GLU A 206 -12.44 1.64 -10.76
N SER A 207 -13.36 2.49 -10.29
CA SER A 207 -13.36 3.90 -10.68
C SER A 207 -12.07 4.59 -10.27
N PRO A 208 -11.53 5.52 -11.10
CA PRO A 208 -10.34 6.26 -10.73
C PRO A 208 -10.66 7.15 -9.54
N GLN A 209 -9.71 7.31 -8.62
CA GLN A 209 -9.85 8.20 -7.48
C GLN A 209 -8.68 9.17 -7.48
N HIS A 210 -8.97 10.46 -7.64
CA HIS A 210 -7.95 11.48 -7.65
C HIS A 210 -7.67 11.93 -6.23
N ILE A 211 -6.42 11.77 -5.78
CA ILE A 211 -5.96 12.27 -4.48
C ILE A 211 -6.19 13.78 -4.43
N GLN A 212 -6.95 14.25 -3.43
CA GLN A 212 -7.17 15.66 -3.17
C GLN A 212 -6.03 16.24 -2.31
N LYS A 213 -5.74 15.55 -1.21
CA LYS A 213 -4.71 15.88 -0.23
C LYS A 213 -4.33 14.60 0.52
N ALA A 214 -3.14 14.59 1.11
CA ALA A 214 -2.74 13.60 2.09
C ALA A 214 -2.14 14.27 3.32
N VAL A 215 -2.55 13.86 4.52
CA VAL A 215 -1.89 14.30 5.76
C VAL A 215 -0.75 13.34 6.04
N LEU A 216 0.47 13.87 6.15
CA LEU A 216 1.67 13.11 6.45
C LEU A 216 1.93 13.12 7.95
N TYR A 217 1.91 11.94 8.56
CA TYR A 217 2.29 11.72 9.95
C TYR A 217 3.68 11.11 10.01
N LYS A 218 4.46 11.49 11.03
CA LYS A 218 5.73 10.87 11.39
C LYS A 218 5.54 10.02 12.64
N VAL A 219 5.95 8.76 12.55
CA VAL A 219 5.93 7.78 13.63
C VAL A 219 7.37 7.51 14.06
N PHE A 220 7.71 7.78 15.31
CA PHE A 220 9.10 7.64 15.76
C PHE A 220 9.23 7.18 17.21
N ARG A 221 10.35 6.53 17.55
CA ARG A 221 10.67 6.14 18.92
C ARG A 221 11.27 7.34 19.67
N GLU A 222 10.63 7.73 20.77
CA GLU A 222 11.14 8.67 21.77
C GLU A 222 11.35 7.92 23.09
N GLY A 223 12.60 7.56 23.38
CA GLY A 223 12.94 6.69 24.50
C GLY A 223 12.28 5.31 24.37
N ASN A 224 11.44 4.95 25.33
CA ASN A 224 10.71 3.67 25.35
C ASN A 224 9.28 3.75 24.78
N SER A 225 8.90 4.92 24.24
CA SER A 225 7.57 5.15 23.67
C SER A 225 7.63 5.45 22.18
N VAL A 226 6.57 5.08 21.46
CA VAL A 226 6.33 5.52 20.09
C VAL A 226 5.48 6.79 20.13
N LYS A 227 5.87 7.78 19.33
CA LYS A 227 5.18 9.06 19.16
C LYS A 227 4.73 9.23 17.73
N VAL A 228 3.58 9.87 17.57
CA VAL A 228 3.01 10.18 16.25
C VAL A 228 2.73 11.67 16.15
N GLU A 229 3.32 12.32 15.14
CA GLU A 229 3.20 13.75 14.91
C GLU A 229 2.70 14.03 13.49
N GLU A 230 1.67 14.88 13.36
CA GLU A 230 1.29 15.46 12.07
C GLU A 230 2.39 16.42 11.62
N ILE A 231 2.96 16.20 10.44
CA ILE A 231 4.06 17.02 9.91
C ILE A 231 3.54 18.10 8.98
N ARG A 232 2.80 17.69 7.94
CA ARG A 232 2.23 18.59 6.93
C ARG A 232 1.14 17.90 6.14
N SER A 233 0.34 18.68 5.42
CA SER A 233 -0.48 18.16 4.32
C SER A 233 0.27 18.27 3.00
N LEU A 234 0.17 17.24 2.17
CA LEU A 234 0.70 17.16 0.81
C LEU A 234 -0.42 17.47 -0.20
N SER A 235 -0.12 18.31 -1.19
CA SER A 235 -0.98 18.54 -2.35
C SER A 235 -0.63 17.60 -3.50
N VAL A 236 -1.39 17.65 -4.59
CA VAL A 236 -1.08 16.90 -5.81
C VAL A 236 0.29 17.28 -6.37
N GLU A 237 0.67 18.55 -6.29
CA GLU A 237 1.99 19.03 -6.73
C GLU A 237 3.14 18.43 -5.90
N ASP A 238 2.93 18.19 -4.60
CA ASP A 238 3.93 17.49 -3.78
C ASP A 238 4.11 16.04 -4.27
N PHE A 239 3.02 15.32 -4.56
CA PHE A 239 3.09 13.94 -5.07
C PHE A 239 3.84 13.87 -6.41
N LEU A 240 3.49 14.75 -7.35
CA LEU A 240 4.08 14.76 -8.69
C LEU A 240 5.51 15.33 -8.74
N SER A 241 6.05 15.84 -7.62
CA SER A 241 7.41 16.35 -7.57
C SER A 241 8.47 15.25 -7.46
N GLU A 242 8.07 14.06 -7.00
CA GLU A 242 8.91 12.87 -6.86
C GLU A 242 8.49 11.83 -7.91
N ASP A 243 8.86 12.08 -9.17
CA ASP A 243 8.53 11.21 -10.30
C ASP A 243 9.78 10.58 -10.92
N TYR A 244 9.88 9.26 -10.83
CA TYR A 244 10.85 8.49 -11.61
C TYR A 244 10.20 7.88 -12.85
N ASN A 245 10.88 8.02 -13.99
CA ASN A 245 10.50 7.37 -15.24
C ASN A 245 11.58 6.39 -15.66
N MET A 246 11.21 5.12 -15.88
CA MET A 246 12.15 4.08 -16.30
C MET A 246 12.91 4.48 -17.57
N THR A 247 14.23 4.47 -17.50
CA THR A 247 15.10 4.88 -18.60
C THR A 247 15.51 3.68 -19.46
N GLN A 248 16.10 3.94 -20.64
CA GLN A 248 16.67 2.87 -21.47
C GLN A 248 17.84 2.14 -20.77
N VAL A 249 18.56 2.81 -19.88
CA VAL A 249 19.62 2.18 -19.08
C VAL A 249 19.02 1.22 -18.07
N ASP A 250 17.92 1.60 -17.43
CA ASP A 250 17.19 0.74 -16.51
C ASP A 250 16.63 -0.50 -17.21
N ILE A 251 16.04 -0.35 -18.39
CA ILE A 251 15.54 -1.50 -19.17
C ILE A 251 16.66 -2.49 -19.47
N GLN A 252 17.84 -1.99 -19.85
CA GLN A 252 19.00 -2.85 -20.13
C GLN A 252 19.50 -3.57 -18.87
N ARG A 253 19.59 -2.85 -17.75
CA ARG A 253 20.00 -3.42 -16.46
C ARG A 253 18.99 -4.46 -15.99
N PHE A 254 17.71 -4.10 -15.89
CA PHE A 254 16.63 -4.99 -15.53
C PHE A 254 16.56 -6.24 -16.42
N SER A 255 16.73 -6.08 -17.74
CA SER A 255 16.80 -7.21 -18.68
C SER A 255 17.99 -8.12 -18.42
N SER A 256 19.16 -7.56 -18.10
CA SER A 256 20.36 -8.33 -17.77
C SER A 256 20.18 -9.10 -16.47
N ASP A 257 19.60 -8.46 -15.46
CA ASP A 257 19.43 -9.03 -14.13
C ASP A 257 18.36 -10.12 -14.12
N LEU A 258 17.24 -9.92 -14.83
CA LEU A 258 16.26 -10.98 -15.07
C LEU A 258 16.88 -12.18 -15.78
N LEU A 259 17.63 -11.95 -16.87
CA LEU A 259 18.26 -13.03 -17.62
C LEU A 259 19.25 -13.81 -16.74
N HIS A 260 20.00 -13.11 -15.90
CA HIS A 260 20.91 -13.73 -14.93
C HIS A 260 20.15 -14.54 -13.87
N ALA A 261 19.05 -14.00 -13.33
CA ALA A 261 18.19 -14.68 -12.36
C ALA A 261 17.61 -15.97 -12.92
N PHE A 262 16.98 -15.94 -14.10
CA PHE A 262 16.46 -17.14 -14.76
C PHE A 262 17.56 -18.17 -15.09
N SER A 263 18.69 -17.72 -15.64
CA SER A 263 19.79 -18.61 -16.00
C SER A 263 20.37 -19.32 -14.78
N SER A 264 20.46 -18.62 -13.65
CA SER A 264 21.01 -19.16 -12.40
C SER A 264 20.03 -20.11 -11.72
N GLU A 265 18.76 -19.71 -11.60
CA GLU A 265 17.71 -20.51 -10.92
C GLU A 265 17.46 -21.84 -11.62
N TYR A 266 17.34 -21.83 -12.95
CA TYR A 266 17.02 -23.03 -13.74
C TYR A 266 18.25 -23.71 -14.34
N VAL A 267 19.46 -23.18 -14.10
CA VAL A 267 20.73 -23.69 -14.64
C VAL A 267 20.70 -23.83 -16.18
N ILE A 268 20.13 -22.82 -16.86
CA ILE A 268 19.99 -22.78 -18.32
C ILE A 268 21.06 -21.85 -18.91
N PRO A 269 21.87 -22.28 -19.89
CA PRO A 269 22.87 -21.41 -20.49
C PRO A 269 22.22 -20.30 -21.33
N VAL A 270 22.76 -19.10 -21.22
CA VAL A 270 22.34 -17.95 -22.02
C VAL A 270 22.81 -18.11 -23.47
N ASP A 271 21.90 -17.96 -24.44
CA ASP A 271 22.21 -18.00 -25.88
C ASP A 271 21.55 -16.86 -26.65
N GLY A 272 22.33 -15.80 -26.94
CA GLY A 272 21.87 -14.64 -27.71
C GLY A 272 21.44 -14.95 -29.15
N ARG A 273 21.71 -16.15 -29.68
CA ARG A 273 21.18 -16.54 -30.99
C ARG A 273 19.67 -16.77 -30.96
N LEU A 274 19.09 -17.03 -29.79
CA LEU A 274 17.64 -17.16 -29.59
C LEU A 274 16.89 -15.83 -29.73
N GLU A 275 17.61 -14.70 -29.69
CA GLU A 275 17.02 -13.39 -29.96
C GLU A 275 16.41 -13.34 -31.37
N GLY A 276 15.10 -13.10 -31.45
CA GLY A 276 14.39 -13.06 -32.73
C GLY A 276 14.23 -14.42 -33.41
N ALA A 277 14.33 -15.53 -32.66
CA ALA A 277 14.25 -16.89 -33.18
C ALA A 277 12.94 -17.26 -33.93
N GLY A 278 11.90 -16.42 -33.89
CA GLY A 278 10.69 -16.59 -34.70
C GLY A 278 10.93 -16.56 -36.22
N GLU A 279 12.13 -16.14 -36.68
CA GLU A 279 12.42 -15.90 -38.09
C GLU A 279 13.69 -16.60 -38.63
N ARG A 280 14.37 -17.43 -37.84
CA ARG A 280 15.71 -17.95 -38.20
C ARG A 280 15.78 -19.47 -38.33
N ASP A 281 16.11 -19.94 -39.54
CA ASP A 281 16.58 -21.31 -39.78
C ASP A 281 17.99 -21.52 -39.21
N GLY A 282 18.28 -22.72 -38.71
CA GLY A 282 19.65 -23.15 -38.35
C GLY A 282 20.08 -22.95 -36.89
N LEU A 283 19.13 -22.76 -35.97
CA LEU A 283 19.41 -22.79 -34.53
C LEU A 283 19.79 -24.22 -34.07
N PRO A 284 20.65 -24.39 -33.05
CA PRO A 284 21.06 -25.70 -32.54
C PRO A 284 19.99 -26.40 -31.68
N TYR A 285 18.75 -25.92 -31.73
CA TYR A 285 17.64 -26.39 -30.91
C TYR A 285 16.64 -27.16 -31.78
N SER A 286 16.05 -28.19 -31.20
CA SER A 286 15.00 -28.98 -31.85
C SER A 286 13.68 -28.21 -31.93
N ALA A 287 13.44 -27.31 -30.98
CA ALA A 287 12.32 -26.39 -30.93
C ALA A 287 12.68 -25.11 -30.17
N VAL A 288 11.97 -24.02 -30.47
CA VAL A 288 12.04 -22.76 -29.70
C VAL A 288 10.65 -22.41 -29.21
N GLY A 289 10.50 -22.26 -27.89
CA GLY A 289 9.31 -21.70 -27.26
C GLY A 289 9.46 -20.20 -27.05
N ILE A 290 8.38 -19.44 -27.28
CA ILE A 290 8.34 -18.00 -27.02
C ILE A 290 7.22 -17.74 -26.01
N PHE A 291 7.58 -17.11 -24.90
CA PHE A 291 6.64 -16.73 -23.84
C PHE A 291 6.70 -15.23 -23.65
N VAL A 292 5.52 -14.61 -23.51
CA VAL A 292 5.39 -13.17 -23.30
C VAL A 292 4.71 -12.96 -21.97
N LEU A 293 5.40 -12.27 -21.06
CA LEU A 293 4.87 -11.78 -19.80
C LEU A 293 4.64 -10.28 -19.94
N LYS A 294 3.52 -9.81 -19.40
CA LYS A 294 3.15 -8.40 -19.43
C LYS A 294 2.88 -7.97 -17.99
N LEU A 295 3.60 -6.97 -17.52
CA LEU A 295 3.47 -6.35 -16.20
C LEU A 295 2.77 -5.00 -16.38
N PRO A 296 1.46 -4.91 -16.13
CA PRO A 296 0.68 -3.73 -16.50
C PRO A 296 0.95 -2.54 -15.57
N GLY A 297 1.28 -1.36 -16.12
CA GLY A 297 1.64 -0.15 -15.36
C GLY A 297 3.02 -0.16 -14.70
N TYR A 298 3.76 -1.28 -14.74
CA TYR A 298 5.02 -1.44 -14.01
C TYR A 298 6.17 -0.56 -14.52
N ALA A 299 6.07 0.02 -15.73
CA ALA A 299 7.09 0.97 -16.17
C ALA A 299 7.01 2.28 -15.37
N ASP A 300 5.81 2.65 -14.92
CA ASP A 300 5.57 3.80 -14.05
C ASP A 300 5.85 3.49 -12.59
N TYR A 301 5.82 2.22 -12.17
CA TYR A 301 6.12 1.81 -10.79
C TYR A 301 7.59 1.44 -10.56
N TYR A 302 8.38 1.43 -11.64
CA TYR A 302 9.77 1.02 -11.58
C TYR A 302 10.60 2.03 -10.79
N LEU A 303 11.33 1.54 -9.78
CA LEU A 303 12.27 2.31 -8.99
C LEU A 303 13.64 1.60 -9.03
N PRO A 304 14.73 2.28 -9.42
CA PRO A 304 16.07 1.69 -9.44
C PRO A 304 16.49 1.10 -8.08
N GLU A 305 16.05 1.72 -7.00
CA GLU A 305 16.41 1.34 -5.64
C GLU A 305 15.76 0.03 -5.18
N THR A 306 14.72 -0.45 -5.87
CA THR A 306 14.02 -1.72 -5.58
C THR A 306 14.03 -2.68 -6.77
N GLU A 307 14.98 -2.52 -7.70
CA GLU A 307 15.03 -3.33 -8.93
C GLU A 307 15.25 -4.82 -8.62
N ARG A 308 16.10 -5.13 -7.64
CA ARG A 308 16.40 -6.52 -7.25
C ARG A 308 15.13 -7.22 -6.78
N GLU A 309 14.36 -6.56 -5.93
CA GLU A 309 13.12 -7.10 -5.40
C GLU A 309 12.06 -7.26 -6.52
N LEU A 310 12.03 -6.35 -7.49
CA LEU A 310 11.18 -6.49 -8.67
C LEU A 310 11.61 -7.68 -9.56
N VAL A 311 12.92 -7.93 -9.73
CA VAL A 311 13.44 -9.11 -10.43
C VAL A 311 12.99 -10.39 -9.74
N ASP A 312 13.12 -10.46 -8.42
CA ASP A 312 12.71 -11.61 -7.61
C ASP A 312 11.19 -11.84 -7.68
N GLU A 313 10.39 -10.78 -7.68
CA GLU A 313 8.94 -10.83 -7.84
C GLU A 313 8.53 -11.39 -9.21
N VAL A 314 9.18 -10.94 -10.28
CA VAL A 314 8.94 -11.49 -11.62
C VAL A 314 9.30 -12.97 -11.67
N LEU A 315 10.44 -13.37 -11.09
CA LEU A 315 10.85 -14.77 -11.05
C LEU A 315 9.81 -15.64 -10.30
N ARG A 316 9.31 -15.18 -9.15
CA ARG A 316 8.26 -15.85 -8.38
C ARG A 316 6.97 -16.00 -9.18
N SER A 317 6.52 -14.94 -9.85
CA SER A 317 5.31 -14.97 -10.70
C SER A 317 5.40 -16.01 -11.83
N VAL A 318 6.62 -16.31 -12.29
CA VAL A 318 6.88 -17.34 -13.28
C VAL A 318 6.84 -18.75 -12.68
N GLN A 319 7.38 -18.93 -11.47
CA GLN A 319 7.30 -20.19 -10.73
C GLN A 319 5.85 -20.58 -10.45
N ASP A 320 4.98 -19.61 -10.16
CA ASP A 320 3.54 -19.85 -9.99
C ASP A 320 2.82 -20.17 -11.31
N ASN A 321 3.44 -19.86 -12.45
CA ASN A 321 2.96 -20.23 -13.78
C ASN A 321 3.50 -21.60 -14.21
N GLY A 322 2.86 -22.67 -13.75
CA GLY A 322 3.34 -24.04 -13.97
C GLY A 322 3.63 -24.43 -15.43
N LYS A 323 3.02 -23.79 -16.44
CA LYS A 323 3.37 -24.03 -17.86
C LYS A 323 4.72 -23.43 -18.24
N LEU A 324 4.99 -22.20 -17.79
CA LEU A 324 6.24 -21.53 -18.07
C LEU A 324 7.37 -22.14 -17.23
N GLU A 325 7.09 -22.46 -15.96
CA GLU A 325 8.02 -23.18 -15.09
C GLU A 325 8.45 -24.53 -15.71
N GLU A 326 7.49 -25.35 -16.15
CA GLU A 326 7.78 -26.61 -16.84
C GLU A 326 8.62 -26.37 -18.10
N ALA A 327 8.35 -25.30 -18.85
CA ALA A 327 9.13 -25.00 -20.04
C ALA A 327 10.59 -24.64 -19.72
N LEU A 328 10.82 -23.87 -18.66
CA LEU A 328 12.16 -23.49 -18.18
C LEU A 328 12.94 -24.73 -17.73
N GLN A 329 12.34 -25.62 -16.93
CA GLN A 329 13.00 -26.84 -16.42
C GLN A 329 13.52 -27.78 -17.52
N HIS A 330 12.94 -27.74 -18.72
CA HIS A 330 13.33 -28.59 -19.85
C HIS A 330 14.14 -27.86 -20.94
N SER A 331 14.51 -26.61 -20.70
CA SER A 331 15.21 -25.79 -21.68
C SER A 331 16.73 -25.99 -21.64
N THR A 332 17.35 -25.99 -22.82
CA THR A 332 18.79 -26.12 -23.02
C THR A 332 19.44 -24.80 -23.48
N GLY A 333 18.65 -23.74 -23.63
CA GLY A 333 19.11 -22.38 -23.86
C GLY A 333 18.03 -21.35 -23.54
N ILE A 334 18.46 -20.19 -23.08
CA ILE A 334 17.57 -19.07 -22.77
C ILE A 334 18.08 -17.75 -23.36
N TRP A 335 17.14 -16.94 -23.84
CA TRP A 335 17.33 -15.52 -24.05
C TRP A 335 16.10 -14.76 -23.57
N LEU A 336 16.28 -13.50 -23.20
CA LEU A 336 15.22 -12.64 -22.72
C LEU A 336 15.39 -11.24 -23.33
N SER A 337 14.28 -10.62 -23.69
CA SER A 337 14.23 -9.20 -24.01
C SER A 337 13.16 -8.50 -23.19
N VAL A 338 13.48 -7.30 -22.72
CA VAL A 338 12.54 -6.38 -22.07
C VAL A 338 12.26 -5.21 -22.99
N SER A 339 10.99 -4.81 -23.06
CA SER A 339 10.54 -3.63 -23.79
C SER A 339 9.43 -2.93 -23.02
N ILE A 340 9.23 -1.64 -23.29
CA ILE A 340 8.11 -0.88 -22.76
C ILE A 340 7.04 -0.76 -23.86
N ASP A 341 5.79 -1.06 -23.53
CA ASP A 341 4.61 -0.88 -24.38
C ASP A 341 3.62 0.04 -23.66
N GLY A 342 3.63 1.33 -24.01
CA GLY A 342 2.93 2.35 -23.22
C GLY A 342 3.59 2.50 -21.84
N ASN A 343 2.87 2.15 -20.78
CA ASN A 343 3.38 2.16 -19.41
C ASN A 343 3.57 0.74 -18.85
N ASP A 344 3.48 -0.26 -19.72
CA ASP A 344 3.62 -1.67 -19.35
C ASP A 344 5.04 -2.15 -19.62
N ILE A 345 5.56 -3.00 -18.74
CA ILE A 345 6.78 -3.75 -19.01
C ILE A 345 6.39 -5.06 -19.71
N LYS A 346 6.95 -5.28 -20.90
CA LYS A 346 6.79 -6.52 -21.66
C LYS A 346 8.10 -7.29 -21.65
N ILE A 347 8.06 -8.50 -21.11
CA ILE A 347 9.19 -9.42 -21.03
C ILE A 347 8.92 -10.56 -22.02
N THR A 348 9.85 -10.78 -22.95
CA THR A 348 9.78 -11.89 -23.91
C THR A 348 10.88 -12.88 -23.62
N LEU A 349 10.50 -14.10 -23.26
CA LEU A 349 11.37 -15.23 -23.00
C LEU A 349 11.45 -16.14 -24.23
N TYR A 350 12.67 -16.44 -24.65
CA TYR A 350 12.97 -17.38 -25.74
C TYR A 350 13.67 -18.59 -25.16
N LEU A 351 13.07 -19.77 -25.34
CA LEU A 351 13.50 -21.02 -24.72
C LEU A 351 13.83 -22.05 -25.79
N GLY A 352 15.10 -22.44 -25.89
CA GLY A 352 15.56 -23.51 -26.77
C GLY A 352 15.45 -24.88 -26.10
N ARG A 353 14.97 -25.90 -26.84
CA ARG A 353 14.90 -27.29 -26.38
C ARG A 353 15.82 -28.22 -27.17
#